data_AF-R2RXR0-F1
#
_entry.id   AF-R2RXR0-F1
#
_cell.length_a   1.000
_cell.length_b   1.000
_cell.length_c   1.000
_cell.angle_alpha   90.00
_cell.angle_beta   90.00
_cell.angle_gamma   90.00
#
_symmetry.space_group_name_H-M   'P 1'
#
loop_
_entity.id
_entity.type
_entity.pdbx_description
1 polymer ?
#
loop_
_entity_poly.entity_id
_entity_poly.type
_entity_poly.pdbx_seq_one_letter_code
_entity_poly.pdbx_strand_id
1 'polypeptide(L)'
;MYISINNKKAGVMMQWNELFNADQEPTERQITEFISSPLWHDLANHLIQTYQVKPKSVYSGCSMGDDYWKGWNIKFKKSGKALCTVYPKEGYFVAMVSFSAKELDEADLLVQICDEYTKNKYQQAKSSKLGKSISFEVTNEDILQDIKELAALRARSTKKNKLQSV
;
A
#
# COMPACT_ATOMS: atom_id res chain seq x y z
N MET A 1 5.83 20.17 -25.14
CA MET A 1 6.38 21.00 -24.05
C MET A 1 6.86 20.04 -22.98
N TYR A 2 8.14 19.70 -23.00
CA TYR A 2 8.75 18.72 -22.10
C TYR A 2 9.09 19.43 -20.79
N ILE A 3 8.52 18.99 -19.67
CA ILE A 3 9.05 19.35 -18.36
C ILE A 3 10.19 18.37 -18.09
N SER A 4 11.41 18.79 -18.44
CA SER A 4 12.63 18.11 -17.98
C SER A 4 12.70 18.23 -16.47
N ILE A 5 12.59 17.11 -15.76
CA ILE A 5 12.82 17.04 -14.32
C ILE A 5 14.34 17.06 -14.09
N ASN A 6 14.96 18.23 -14.29
CA ASN A 6 16.33 18.50 -13.86
C ASN A 6 16.28 19.45 -12.66
N ASN A 7 16.21 18.88 -11.47
CA ASN A 7 16.51 19.61 -10.24
C ASN A 7 17.10 18.66 -9.19
N LYS A 8 18.30 18.13 -9.48
CA LYS A 8 19.20 17.68 -8.40
C LYS A 8 19.82 18.91 -7.75
N LYS A 9 19.09 19.54 -6.82
CA LYS A 9 19.74 20.30 -5.74
C LYS A 9 20.14 19.29 -4.67
N ALA A 10 21.42 19.30 -4.31
CA ALA A 10 21.98 18.42 -3.30
C ALA A 10 21.16 18.50 -2.00
N GLY A 11 20.61 17.38 -1.55
CA GLY A 11 20.13 17.17 -0.17
C GLY A 11 18.65 17.45 0.15
N VAL A 12 17.78 17.77 -0.82
CA VAL A 12 16.34 17.93 -0.55
C VAL A 12 15.58 16.74 -1.13
N MET A 13 15.13 15.82 -0.27
CA MET A 13 14.17 14.78 -0.66
C MET A 13 12.85 15.45 -1.03
N MET A 14 12.43 15.35 -2.29
CA MET A 14 11.18 15.98 -2.73
C MET A 14 10.01 15.18 -2.21
N GLN A 15 9.07 15.84 -1.52
CA GLN A 15 7.89 15.13 -1.05
C GLN A 15 6.92 14.88 -2.21
N TRP A 16 6.37 13.67 -2.26
CA TRP A 16 5.40 13.26 -3.29
C TRP A 16 4.25 14.26 -3.51
N ASN A 17 3.76 14.85 -2.42
CA ASN A 17 2.66 15.81 -2.44
C ASN A 17 3.05 17.21 -2.96
N GLU A 18 4.34 17.55 -2.98
CA GLU A 18 4.87 18.78 -3.55
C GLU A 18 4.99 18.68 -5.08
N LEU A 19 5.24 17.48 -5.59
CA LEU A 19 5.32 17.20 -7.02
C LEU A 19 3.94 17.10 -7.68
N PHE A 20 2.96 16.56 -6.95
CA PHE A 20 1.61 16.31 -7.44
C PHE A 20 0.57 16.78 -6.42
N ASN A 21 -0.01 17.95 -6.67
CA ASN A 21 -1.11 18.47 -5.85
C ASN A 21 -2.44 17.74 -6.17
N ALA A 22 -3.52 18.11 -5.46
CA ALA A 22 -4.82 17.45 -5.57
C ALA A 22 -5.47 17.52 -6.97
N ASP A 23 -5.10 18.51 -7.77
CA ASP A 23 -5.64 18.73 -9.12
C ASP A 23 -4.80 18.06 -10.21
N GLN A 24 -3.67 17.47 -9.83
CA GLN A 24 -2.70 16.87 -10.73
C GLN A 24 -2.55 15.38 -10.42
N GLU A 25 -3.45 14.57 -10.96
CA GLU A 25 -3.34 13.10 -10.84
C GLU A 25 -2.07 12.61 -11.56
N PRO A 26 -1.14 11.93 -10.86
CA PRO A 26 0.09 11.44 -11.46
C PRO A 26 -0.20 10.25 -12.36
N THR A 27 0.54 10.19 -13.47
CA THR A 27 0.52 9.02 -14.35
C THR A 27 1.20 7.83 -13.69
N GLU A 28 0.88 6.62 -14.15
CA GLU A 28 1.55 5.38 -13.72
C GLU A 28 3.07 5.46 -13.89
N ARG A 29 3.53 6.06 -14.99
CA ARG A 29 4.95 6.29 -15.25
C ARG A 29 5.59 7.18 -14.18
N GLN A 30 4.96 8.29 -13.81
CA GLN A 30 5.47 9.22 -12.80
C GLN A 30 5.50 8.58 -11.40
N ILE A 31 4.46 7.81 -11.05
CA ILE A 31 4.45 7.02 -9.79
C ILE A 31 5.65 6.07 -9.77
N THR A 32 5.85 5.35 -10.87
CA THR A 32 6.90 4.35 -11.01
C THR A 32 8.31 4.96 -10.96
N GLU A 33 8.53 6.07 -11.67
CA GLU A 33 9.79 6.81 -11.65
C GLU A 33 10.08 7.40 -10.27
N PHE A 34 9.06 7.88 -9.54
CA PHE A 34 9.25 8.43 -8.20
C PHE A 34 9.56 7.34 -7.16
N ILE A 35 8.82 6.22 -7.18
CA ILE A 35 9.08 5.09 -6.28
C ILE A 35 10.45 4.48 -6.58
N SER A 36 10.86 4.44 -7.86
CA SER A 36 12.21 4.02 -8.28
C SER A 36 12.67 2.68 -7.68
N SER A 37 11.73 1.74 -7.47
CA SER A 37 12.00 0.45 -6.83
C SER A 37 11.48 -0.72 -7.67
N PRO A 38 12.27 -1.79 -7.87
CA PRO A 38 11.79 -2.99 -8.56
C PRO A 38 10.68 -3.70 -7.77
N LEU A 39 10.68 -3.58 -6.43
CA LEU A 39 9.67 -4.18 -5.55
C LEU A 39 8.26 -3.65 -5.85
N TRP A 40 8.15 -2.39 -6.31
CA TRP A 40 6.88 -1.80 -6.69
C TRP A 40 6.28 -2.48 -7.93
N HIS A 41 7.10 -2.71 -8.95
CA HIS A 41 6.67 -3.38 -10.16
C HIS A 41 6.20 -4.80 -9.87
N ASP A 42 6.96 -5.53 -9.04
CA ASP A 42 6.59 -6.88 -8.63
C ASP A 42 5.25 -6.88 -7.87
N LEU A 43 5.09 -6.03 -6.84
CA LEU A 43 3.82 -5.94 -6.12
C LEU A 43 2.64 -5.60 -7.04
N ALA A 44 2.77 -4.54 -7.84
CA ALA A 44 1.70 -4.07 -8.70
C ALA A 44 1.29 -5.13 -9.72
N ASN A 45 2.26 -5.74 -10.41
CA ASN A 45 2.01 -6.81 -11.38
C ASN A 45 1.38 -8.02 -10.72
N HIS A 46 1.91 -8.46 -9.57
CA HIS A 46 1.35 -9.59 -8.83
C HIS A 46 -0.11 -9.36 -8.48
N LEU A 47 -0.45 -8.19 -7.91
CA LEU A 47 -1.83 -7.88 -7.51
C LEU A 47 -2.77 -7.82 -8.72
N ILE A 48 -2.34 -7.17 -9.80
CA ILE A 48 -3.14 -7.04 -11.03
C ILE A 48 -3.38 -8.40 -11.65
N GLN A 49 -2.35 -9.22 -11.84
CA GLN A 49 -2.45 -10.51 -12.52
C GLN A 49 -3.18 -11.55 -11.68
N THR A 50 -2.86 -11.66 -10.39
CA THR A 50 -3.43 -12.68 -9.50
C THR A 50 -4.89 -12.41 -9.16
N TYR A 51 -5.25 -11.13 -8.96
CA TYR A 51 -6.57 -10.76 -8.49
C TYR A 51 -7.45 -10.09 -9.54
N GLN A 52 -6.93 -9.86 -10.76
CA GLN A 52 -7.62 -9.20 -11.87
C GLN A 52 -8.20 -7.85 -11.46
N VAL A 53 -7.44 -7.09 -10.66
CA VAL A 53 -7.85 -5.78 -10.16
C VAL A 53 -7.22 -4.66 -10.99
N LYS A 54 -7.93 -3.54 -11.10
CA LYS A 54 -7.38 -2.30 -11.67
C LYS A 54 -6.99 -1.35 -10.52
N PRO A 55 -5.74 -0.89 -10.43
CA PRO A 55 -5.35 0.11 -9.43
C PRO A 55 -6.12 1.42 -9.65
N LYS A 56 -6.43 2.11 -8.55
CA LYS A 56 -7.06 3.44 -8.59
C LYS A 56 -6.27 4.43 -7.74
N SER A 57 -5.84 5.52 -8.35
CA SER A 57 -5.23 6.64 -7.64
C SER A 57 -6.30 7.43 -6.88
N VAL A 58 -5.98 7.84 -5.65
CA VAL A 58 -6.86 8.63 -4.78
C VAL A 58 -6.00 9.64 -4.02
N TYR A 59 -6.39 10.91 -4.05
CA TYR A 59 -5.69 11.94 -3.26
C TYR A 59 -6.04 11.85 -1.78
N SER A 60 -5.03 12.04 -0.92
CA SER A 60 -5.16 12.16 0.54
C SER A 60 -4.66 13.55 0.97
N GLY A 61 -5.53 14.34 1.59
CA GLY A 61 -5.16 15.63 2.20
C GLY A 61 -4.64 15.52 3.64
N CYS A 62 -4.25 14.31 4.08
CA CYS A 62 -3.90 14.05 5.47
C CYS A 62 -2.49 14.58 5.82
N SER A 63 -2.42 15.65 6.60
CA SER A 63 -1.17 16.26 7.07
C SER A 63 -0.58 15.64 8.34
N MET A 64 -1.02 14.43 8.74
CA MET A 64 -0.42 13.73 9.88
C MET A 64 0.99 13.26 9.56
N GLY A 65 1.86 13.27 10.59
CA GLY A 65 3.23 12.78 10.47
C GLY A 65 4.08 13.63 9.52
N ASP A 66 3.99 14.96 9.62
CA ASP A 66 4.74 15.90 8.77
C ASP A 66 4.50 15.68 7.27
N ASP A 67 3.21 15.72 6.87
CA ASP A 67 2.74 15.49 5.50
C ASP A 67 3.08 14.10 4.91
N TYR A 68 3.57 13.16 5.71
CA TYR A 68 3.92 11.81 5.25
C TYR A 68 2.75 11.06 4.62
N TRP A 69 1.51 11.28 5.03
CA TRP A 69 0.33 10.61 4.43
C TRP A 69 -0.39 11.44 3.36
N LYS A 70 0.14 12.61 3.02
CA LYS A 70 -0.44 13.54 2.06
C LYS A 70 -0.01 13.19 0.64
N GLY A 71 -0.90 13.45 -0.32
CA GLY A 71 -0.67 13.19 -1.74
C GLY A 71 -1.45 11.99 -2.28
N TRP A 72 -1.14 11.62 -3.52
CA TRP A 72 -1.81 10.54 -4.24
C TRP A 72 -1.39 9.16 -3.72
N ASN A 73 -2.36 8.28 -3.42
CA ASN A 73 -2.13 6.88 -3.08
C ASN A 73 -2.81 5.95 -4.09
N ILE A 74 -2.29 4.74 -4.23
CA ILE A 74 -2.77 3.74 -5.19
C ILE A 74 -3.52 2.65 -4.43
N LYS A 75 -4.82 2.50 -4.70
CA LYS A 75 -5.67 1.51 -4.05
C LYS A 75 -5.85 0.29 -4.94
N PHE A 76 -5.49 -0.88 -4.42
CA PHE A 76 -5.78 -2.17 -5.04
C PHE A 76 -7.01 -2.77 -4.35
N LYS A 77 -8.13 -2.86 -5.08
CA LYS A 77 -9.40 -3.33 -4.52
C LYS A 77 -9.94 -4.52 -5.28
N LYS A 78 -10.40 -5.53 -4.54
CA LYS A 78 -11.15 -6.68 -5.06
C LYS A 78 -12.55 -6.68 -4.49
N SER A 79 -13.57 -6.64 -5.36
CA SER A 79 -15.00 -6.64 -4.97
C SER A 79 -15.34 -5.63 -3.86
N GLY A 80 -14.91 -4.38 -4.03
CA GLY A 80 -15.14 -3.28 -3.08
C GLY A 80 -14.19 -3.25 -1.87
N LYS A 81 -13.46 -4.34 -1.61
CA LYS A 81 -12.54 -4.47 -0.48
C LYS A 81 -11.10 -4.14 -0.87
N ALA A 82 -10.43 -3.30 -0.09
CA ALA A 82 -9.01 -3.01 -0.30
C ALA A 82 -8.13 -4.21 0.09
N LEU A 83 -7.31 -4.68 -0.86
CA LEU A 83 -6.23 -5.63 -0.60
C LEU A 83 -5.09 -4.91 0.12
N CYS A 84 -4.64 -3.79 -0.47
CA CYS A 84 -3.76 -2.82 0.16
C CYS A 84 -3.96 -1.43 -0.46
N THR A 85 -3.41 -0.41 0.20
CA THR A 85 -3.25 0.95 -0.34
C THR A 85 -1.77 1.30 -0.32
N VAL A 86 -1.21 1.73 -1.44
CA VAL A 86 0.20 2.07 -1.57
C VAL A 86 0.38 3.58 -1.56
N TYR A 87 1.30 4.06 -0.74
CA TYR A 87 1.76 5.45 -0.71
C TYR A 87 3.15 5.52 -1.32
N PRO A 88 3.32 6.22 -2.45
CA PRO A 88 4.63 6.45 -3.06
C PRO A 88 5.57 7.18 -2.11
N LYS A 89 6.82 6.73 -2.07
CA LYS A 89 7.94 7.37 -1.38
C LYS A 89 9.14 7.41 -2.32
N GLU A 90 10.08 8.30 -2.07
CA GLU A 90 11.28 8.36 -2.90
C GLU A 90 12.14 7.11 -2.64
N GLY A 91 12.33 6.27 -3.66
CA GLY A 91 13.14 5.04 -3.56
C GLY A 91 12.46 3.82 -2.94
N TYR A 92 11.25 3.95 -2.39
CA TYR A 92 10.49 2.85 -1.80
C TYR A 92 8.99 3.16 -1.79
N PHE A 93 8.18 2.33 -1.12
CA PHE A 93 6.77 2.64 -0.92
C PHE A 93 6.26 2.10 0.41
N VAL A 94 5.14 2.66 0.86
CA VAL A 94 4.43 2.17 2.04
C VAL A 94 3.17 1.44 1.60
N ALA A 95 3.05 0.16 1.99
CA ALA A 95 1.83 -0.61 1.81
C ALA A 95 1.01 -0.58 3.10
N MET A 96 -0.19 -0.02 3.04
CA MET A 96 -1.17 -0.09 4.11
C MET A 96 -2.12 -1.27 3.88
N VAL A 97 -2.20 -2.18 4.85
CA VAL A 97 -3.13 -3.31 4.87
C VAL A 97 -4.06 -3.15 6.07
N SER A 98 -5.37 -3.25 5.82
CA SER A 98 -6.39 -3.12 6.86
C SER A 98 -7.13 -4.42 7.02
N PHE A 99 -7.07 -5.06 8.18
CA PHE A 99 -7.83 -6.26 8.52
C PHE A 99 -9.13 -5.85 9.23
N SER A 100 -10.24 -6.48 8.86
CA SER A 100 -11.49 -6.37 9.63
C SER A 100 -11.41 -7.23 10.89
N ALA A 101 -12.29 -6.98 11.87
CA ALA A 101 -12.36 -7.80 13.09
C ALA A 101 -12.45 -9.32 12.81
N LYS A 102 -13.17 -9.72 11.75
CA LYS A 102 -13.33 -11.12 11.34
C LYS A 102 -12.08 -11.77 10.73
N GLU A 103 -11.06 -10.97 10.41
CA GLU A 103 -9.81 -11.44 9.82
C GLU A 103 -8.65 -11.42 10.80
N LEU A 104 -8.84 -10.86 11.99
CA LEU A 104 -7.75 -10.69 12.95
C LEU A 104 -7.17 -12.03 13.38
N ASP A 105 -8.01 -13.04 13.65
CA ASP A 105 -7.51 -14.37 14.06
C ASP A 105 -6.61 -15.01 12.98
N GLU A 106 -7.00 -14.91 11.69
CA GLU A 106 -6.19 -15.45 10.59
C GLU A 106 -4.92 -14.61 10.37
N ALA A 107 -5.02 -13.29 10.53
CA ALA A 107 -3.88 -12.37 10.40
C ALA A 107 -2.87 -12.55 11.54
N ASP A 108 -3.34 -12.79 12.77
CA ASP A 108 -2.52 -13.02 13.96
C ASP A 108 -1.67 -14.30 13.81
N LEU A 109 -2.23 -15.33 13.16
CA LEU A 109 -1.50 -16.57 12.82
C LEU A 109 -0.51 -16.35 11.67
N LEU A 110 -0.97 -15.73 10.58
CA LEU A 110 -0.13 -15.48 9.40
C LEU A 110 1.10 -14.65 9.75
N VAL A 111 0.94 -13.62 10.58
CA VAL A 111 2.07 -12.74 10.94
C VAL A 111 3.13 -13.42 11.80
N GLN A 112 2.86 -14.60 12.38
CA GLN A 112 3.87 -15.32 13.16
C GLN A 112 5.00 -15.87 12.31
N ILE A 113 4.73 -16.12 11.02
CA ILE A 113 5.69 -16.67 10.05
C ILE A 113 6.25 -15.61 9.09
N CYS A 114 5.81 -14.36 9.22
CA CYS A 114 6.31 -13.22 8.47
C CYS A 114 7.69 -12.77 8.97
N ASP A 115 8.33 -11.89 8.20
CA ASP A 115 9.55 -11.19 8.60
C ASP A 115 9.38 -10.47 9.95
N GLU A 116 10.49 -10.35 10.69
CA GLU A 116 10.49 -9.74 12.03
C GLU A 116 9.99 -8.29 11.98
N TYR A 117 10.31 -7.52 10.94
CA TYR A 117 9.78 -6.17 10.74
C TYR A 117 8.25 -6.18 10.67
N THR A 118 7.69 -7.03 9.80
CA THR A 118 6.24 -7.15 9.60
C THR A 118 5.55 -7.54 10.90
N LYS A 119 6.11 -8.51 11.62
CA LYS A 119 5.61 -8.97 12.91
C LYS A 119 5.58 -7.86 13.95
N ASN A 120 6.68 -7.13 14.10
CA ASN A 120 6.81 -6.03 15.05
C ASN A 120 5.84 -4.88 14.71
N LYS A 121 5.76 -4.48 13.43
CA LYS A 121 4.82 -3.44 12.96
C LYS A 121 3.38 -3.83 13.22
N TYR A 122 3.03 -5.10 12.97
CA TYR A 122 1.70 -5.59 13.27
C TYR A 122 1.42 -5.53 14.77
N GLN A 123 2.29 -6.05 15.63
CA GLN A 123 2.07 -6.05 17.09
C GLN A 123 1.91 -4.64 17.67
N GLN A 124 2.69 -3.67 17.19
CA GLN A 124 2.62 -2.27 17.64
C GLN A 124 1.34 -1.55 17.20
N ALA A 125 0.72 -1.98 16.10
CA ALA A 125 -0.47 -1.32 15.59
C ALA A 125 -1.68 -1.53 16.52
N LYS A 126 -2.40 -0.44 16.79
CA LYS A 126 -3.61 -0.48 17.62
C LYS A 126 -4.74 -1.19 16.88
N SER A 127 -5.37 -2.16 17.53
CA SER A 127 -6.62 -2.74 17.09
C SER A 127 -7.81 -1.91 17.58
N SER A 128 -8.92 -1.98 16.85
CA SER A 128 -10.21 -1.40 17.21
C SER A 128 -11.32 -2.42 17.00
N LYS A 129 -12.54 -2.12 17.43
CA LYS A 129 -13.72 -2.95 17.14
C LYS A 129 -13.98 -3.16 15.64
N LEU A 130 -13.50 -2.24 14.79
CA LEU A 130 -13.65 -2.33 13.34
C LEU A 130 -12.53 -3.15 12.68
N GLY A 131 -11.47 -3.46 13.42
CA GLY A 131 -10.28 -4.12 12.92
C GLY A 131 -9.02 -3.29 13.13
N LYS A 132 -8.02 -3.54 12.29
CA LYS A 132 -6.64 -3.09 12.47
C LYS A 132 -6.04 -2.67 11.13
N SER A 133 -5.47 -1.47 11.07
CA SER A 133 -4.76 -0.97 9.89
C SER A 133 -3.29 -0.80 10.21
N ILE A 134 -2.44 -1.37 9.37
CA ILE A 134 -0.99 -1.36 9.54
C ILE A 134 -0.36 -0.86 8.25
N SER A 135 0.62 0.01 8.39
CA SER A 135 1.41 0.54 7.28
C SER A 135 2.84 0.01 7.37
N PHE A 136 3.30 -0.63 6.29
CA PHE A 136 4.60 -1.29 6.18
C PHE A 136 5.44 -0.57 5.14
N GLU A 137 6.66 -0.20 5.49
CA GLU A 137 7.65 0.31 4.54
C GLU A 137 8.25 -0.90 3.81
N VAL A 138 8.01 -1.00 2.51
CA VAL A 138 8.44 -2.15 1.72
C VAL A 138 9.78 -1.83 1.09
N THR A 139 10.85 -2.30 1.72
CA THR A 139 12.23 -1.95 1.38
C THR A 139 13.09 -3.15 0.97
N ASN A 140 12.58 -4.37 1.15
CA ASN A 140 13.24 -5.61 0.74
C ASN A 140 12.22 -6.66 0.24
N GLU A 141 12.72 -7.78 -0.27
CA GLU A 141 11.91 -8.85 -0.86
C GLU A 141 11.10 -9.63 0.18
N ASP A 142 11.62 -9.80 1.41
CA ASP A 142 10.93 -10.53 2.49
C ASP A 142 9.64 -9.80 2.90
N ILE A 143 9.74 -8.49 3.14
CA ILE A 143 8.58 -7.63 3.44
C ILE A 143 7.62 -7.61 2.25
N LEU A 144 8.12 -7.56 1.02
CA LEU A 144 7.28 -7.62 -0.17
C LEU A 144 6.47 -8.92 -0.22
N GLN A 145 7.10 -10.07 0.07
CA GLN A 145 6.43 -11.36 0.09
C GLN A 145 5.36 -11.39 1.19
N ASP A 146 5.64 -10.86 2.38
CA ASP A 146 4.66 -10.71 3.44
C ASP A 146 3.45 -9.88 2.99
N ILE A 147 3.66 -8.75 2.31
CA ILE A 147 2.56 -7.93 1.79
C ILE A 147 1.70 -8.70 0.78
N LYS A 148 2.29 -9.54 -0.07
CA LYS A 148 1.54 -10.40 -1.00
C LYS A 148 0.67 -11.41 -0.25
N GLU A 149 1.20 -12.05 0.81
CA GLU A 149 0.43 -12.99 1.64
C GLU A 149 -0.70 -12.32 2.42
N LEU A 150 -0.44 -11.16 3.01
CA LEU A 150 -1.45 -10.36 3.70
C LEU A 150 -2.55 -9.90 2.74
N ALA A 151 -2.19 -9.51 1.51
CA ALA A 151 -3.15 -9.20 0.45
C ALA A 151 -3.96 -10.44 0.02
N ALA A 152 -3.34 -11.62 0.00
CA ALA A 152 -4.01 -12.88 -0.31
C ALA A 152 -5.09 -13.22 0.73
N LEU A 153 -4.77 -13.08 2.02
CA LEU A 153 -5.75 -13.22 3.11
C LEU A 153 -6.95 -12.29 2.87
N ARG A 154 -6.68 -11.01 2.60
CA ARG A 154 -7.69 -9.99 2.30
C ARG A 154 -8.56 -10.33 1.09
N ALA A 155 -7.99 -10.98 0.07
CA ALA A 155 -8.70 -11.38 -1.13
C ALA A 155 -9.62 -12.61 -0.90
N ARG A 156 -9.21 -13.56 -0.04
CA ARG A 156 -9.96 -14.80 0.25
C ARG A 156 -11.22 -14.55 1.06
N SER A 157 -11.16 -13.68 2.06
CA SER A 157 -12.29 -13.38 2.94
C SER A 157 -13.48 -12.74 2.20
N THR A 158 -13.27 -12.22 0.98
CA THR A 158 -14.34 -11.74 0.10
C THR A 158 -15.25 -12.87 -0.41
N LYS A 159 -14.77 -14.13 -0.46
CA LYS A 159 -15.59 -15.30 -0.85
C LYS A 159 -16.55 -15.76 0.25
N LYS A 160 -16.16 -15.67 1.53
CA LYS A 160 -17.01 -16.11 2.66
C LYS A 160 -18.30 -15.30 2.78
N ASN A 161 -18.30 -14.02 2.41
CA ASN A 161 -19.49 -13.16 2.48
C ASN A 161 -20.57 -13.50 1.42
N LYS A 162 -20.27 -14.31 0.40
CA LYS A 162 -21.25 -14.69 -0.64
C LYS A 162 -21.98 -16.01 -0.35
N LEU A 163 -21.53 -16.78 0.65
CA LEU A 163 -22.06 -18.10 1.02
C LEU A 163 -22.95 -18.05 2.28
N GLN A 164 -23.13 -16.88 2.91
CA GLN A 164 -24.02 -16.69 4.07
C GLN A 164 -25.25 -15.84 3.72
N SER A 165 -25.55 -15.65 2.44
CA SER A 165 -26.70 -14.87 1.96
C SER A 165 -27.58 -15.67 1.00
N VAL A 166 -27.64 -17.00 1.17
CA VAL A 166 -28.60 -17.89 0.49
C VAL A 166 -29.34 -18.69 1.55
#